data_AF-A0A367RUS5-F1
#
_entry.id   AF-A0A367RUS5-F1
#
_cell.length_a   1.000
_cell.length_b   1.000
_cell.length_c   1.000
_cell.angle_alpha   90.00
_cell.angle_beta   90.00
_cell.angle_gamma   90.00
#
_symmetry.space_group_name_H-M   'P 1'
#
loop_
_entity.id
_entity.type
_entity.pdbx_description
1 polymer ?
#
loop_
_entity_poly.entity_id
_entity_poly.type
_entity_poly.pdbx_seq_one_letter_code
_entity_poly.pdbx_strand_id
1 'polypeptide(L)' 'MSARKFRVNLSEKDSEYLKEIAQKMNTSESEVIRKGLKLIALYAEDEENSLILKNEKSGDQTLVIL' A
#
# COMPACT_ATOMS: atom_id res chain seq x y z
N MET A 1 -14.27 7.44 16.72
CA MET A 1 -14.79 7.20 15.36
C MET A 1 -15.04 5.71 15.18
N SER A 2 -16.18 5.31 14.62
CA SER A 2 -16.48 3.89 14.35
C SER A 2 -15.62 3.41 13.17
N ALA A 3 -14.73 2.46 13.42
CA ALA A 3 -13.91 1.87 12.38
C ALA A 3 -14.67 0.70 11.73
N ARG A 4 -14.93 0.81 10.42
CA ARG A 4 -15.46 -0.31 9.63
C ARG A 4 -14.40 -1.42 9.58
N LYS A 5 -14.76 -2.61 10.04
CA LYS A 5 -13.89 -3.79 9.99
C LYS A 5 -14.18 -4.59 8.71
N PHE A 6 -13.12 -5.00 8.02
CA PHE A 6 -13.21 -5.86 6.85
C PHE A 6 -12.47 -7.17 7.14
N ARG A 7 -13.00 -8.29 6.64
CA ARG A 7 -12.27 -9.55 6.55
C ARG A 7 -11.93 -9.75 5.08
N VAL A 8 -10.69 -10.18 4.83
CA VAL A 8 -10.19 -10.49 3.50
C VAL A 8 -9.83 -11.97 3.45
N ASN A 9 -10.14 -12.61 2.33
CA ASN A 9 -9.69 -13.95 2.03
C ASN A 9 -8.54 -13.83 1.04
N LEU A 10 -7.35 -14.25 1.45
CA LEU A 10 -6.14 -14.24 0.64
C LEU A 10 -5.73 -15.67 0.34
N SER A 11 -5.01 -15.86 -0.77
CA SER A 11 -4.27 -17.11 -0.96
C SER A 11 -3.20 -17.26 0.13
N GLU A 12 -2.73 -18.49 0.36
CA GLU A 12 -1.68 -18.75 1.35
C GLU A 12 -0.41 -17.92 1.05
N LYS A 13 0.00 -17.89 -0.23
CA LYS A 13 1.14 -17.12 -0.71
C LYS A 13 0.97 -15.61 -0.47
N ASP A 14 -0.21 -15.05 -0.76
CA ASP A 14 -0.45 -13.61 -0.56
C ASP A 14 -0.50 -13.25 0.94
N SER A 15 -1.02 -14.16 1.77
CA SER A 15 -1.04 -14.02 3.22
C SER A 15 0.38 -14.02 3.81
N GLU A 16 1.25 -14.92 3.36
CA GLU A 16 2.66 -14.93 3.73
C GLU A 16 3.38 -13.66 3.29
N TYR A 17 3.15 -13.23 2.05
CA TYR A 17 3.75 -11.99 1.54
C TYR A 17 3.31 -10.76 2.35
N LEU A 18 2.03 -10.66 2.73
CA LEU A 18 1.53 -9.59 3.58
C LEU A 18 2.22 -9.58 4.96
N LYS A 19 2.42 -10.77 5.56
CA LYS A 19 3.15 -10.92 6.83
C LYS A 19 4.59 -10.43 6.71
N GLU A 20 5.29 -10.81 5.64
CA GLU A 20 6.67 -10.39 5.41
C GLU A 20 6.79 -8.87 5.29
N ILE A 21 5.87 -8.21 4.56
CA ILE A 21 5.87 -6.75 4.44
C ILE A 21 5.64 -6.11 5.81
N ALA A 22 4.64 -6.60 6.56
CA ALA A 22 4.34 -6.09 7.89
C ALA A 22 5.56 -6.18 8.82
N GLN A 23 6.29 -7.30 8.79
CA GLN A 23 7.54 -7.50 9.53
C GLN A 23 8.64 -6.53 9.08
N LYS A 24 8.91 -6.42 7.78
CA LYS A 24 9.93 -5.50 7.22
C LYS A 24 9.67 -4.05 7.61
N MET A 25 8.39 -3.66 7.68
CA MET A 25 7.97 -2.31 8.04
C MET A 25 7.81 -2.08 9.54
N ASN A 26 8.02 -3.11 10.38
CA ASN A 26 7.74 -3.10 11.82
C ASN A 26 6.34 -2.55 12.14
N THR A 27 5.32 -3.07 11.46
CA THR A 27 3.94 -2.62 11.58
C THR A 27 2.95 -3.80 11.51
N SER A 28 1.65 -3.52 11.61
CA SER A 28 0.61 -4.54 11.49
C SER A 28 0.19 -4.76 10.04
N GLU A 29 -0.26 -5.98 9.70
CA GLU A 29 -0.84 -6.30 8.39
C GLU A 29 -1.99 -5.34 8.02
N SER A 30 -2.81 -4.94 8.99
CA SER A 30 -3.88 -3.95 8.80
C SER A 30 -3.35 -2.58 8.37
N GLU A 31 -2.19 -2.16 8.87
CA GLU A 31 -1.56 -0.90 8.47
C GLU A 31 -0.98 -0.99 7.05
N VAL A 32 -0.43 -2.15 6.68
CA VAL A 32 0.01 -2.40 5.30
C VAL A 32 -1.16 -2.30 4.33
N ILE A 33 -2.28 -2.96 4.62
CA ILE A 33 -3.50 -2.86 3.79
C ILE A 33 -4.02 -1.42 3.74
N ARG A 34 -4.01 -0.68 4.86
CA ARG A 34 -4.41 0.74 4.86
C ARG A 34 -3.53 1.60 3.95
N LYS A 35 -2.23 1.36 3.91
CA LYS A 35 -1.31 2.06 2.98
C LYS A 35 -1.59 1.67 1.53
N GLY A 36 -1.84 0.39 1.26
CA GLY A 36 -2.26 -0.08 -0.07
C GLY A 36 -3.56 0.56 -0.55
N LEU A 37 -4.57 0.66 0.31
CA LEU A 37 -5.84 1.33 -0.01
C LEU A 37 -5.66 2.81 -0.36
N LYS A 38 -4.76 3.52 0.32
CA LYS A 38 -4.43 4.91 -0.02
C LYS A 38 -3.79 5.03 -1.40
N LEU A 39 -2.93 4.08 -1.76
CA LEU A 39 -2.32 4.05 -3.10
C LEU A 39 -3.37 3.80 -4.19
N ILE A 40 -4.30 2.88 -3.95
CA ILE A 40 -5.41 2.60 -4.88
C ILE A 40 -6.33 3.81 -5.01
N ALA A 41 -6.60 4.53 -3.92
CA ALA A 41 -7.41 5.76 -3.97
C ALA A 41 -6.74 6.85 -4.80
N LEU A 42 -5.43 7.06 -4.63
CA LEU A 42 -4.66 7.99 -5.46
C LEU A 42 -4.71 7.60 -6.93
N TYR A 43 -4.58 6.31 -7.25
CA TYR A 43 -4.71 5.81 -8.62
C TYR A 43 -6.12 6.04 -9.19
N ALA A 44 -7.17 5.83 -8.41
CA ALA A 44 -8.54 5.99 -8.89
C ALA A 44 -8.96 7.46 -9.08
N GLU A 45 -8.28 8.40 -8.43
CA GLU A 45 -8.51 9.84 -8.56
C GLU A 45 -7.74 10.48 -9.73
N ASP A 46 -6.72 9.80 -10.26
CA ASP A 46 -5.89 10.28 -11.36
C ASP A 46 -6.28 9.58 -12.68
N GLU A 47 -6.77 10.34 -13.67
CA GLU A 47 -7.08 9.78 -15.01
C GLU A 47 -5.80 9.43 -15.81
N GLU A 48 -4.62 9.88 -15.34
CA GLU A 48 -3.31 9.53 -15.89
C GLU A 48 -2.62 8.43 -15.07
N ASN A 49 -2.32 7.29 -15.71
CA ASN A 49 -1.74 6.08 -15.10
C ASN A 49 -0.26 6.22 -14.65
N SER A 50 0.15 7.34 -14.05
CA SER A 50 1.55 7.53 -13.64
C SER A 50 1.63 8.08 -12.22
N LEU A 51 2.39 7.41 -11.35
CA LEU A 51 2.50 7.75 -9.94
C LEU A 51 3.96 8.10 -9.62
N ILE A 52 4.21 9.34 -9.23
CA ILE A 52 5.56 9.80 -8.86
C ILE A 52 5.75 9.57 -7.37
N LEU A 53 6.54 8.55 -7.02
CA LEU A 53 6.99 8.35 -5.64
C LEU A 53 8.22 9.21 -5.39
N LYS A 54 8.05 10.20 -4.50
CA LYS A 54 9.13 11.12 -4.10
C LYS A 54 9.64 10.75 -2.72
N ASN A 55 10.92 10.41 -2.63
CA ASN A 55 11.58 10.19 -1.36
C ASN A 55 12.03 11.54 -0.79
N GLU A 56 11.31 12.06 0.20
CA GLU A 56 11.61 13.37 0.81
C GLU A 56 13.00 13.46 1.45
N LYS A 57 13.63 12.32 1.79
CA LYS A 57 14.95 12.32 2.45
C LYS A 57 16.12 12.36 1.48
N SER A 58 15.97 11.80 0.27
CA SER A 58 17.04 11.81 -0.75
C SER A 58 16.75 12.79 -1.89
N GLY A 59 15.50 13.24 -2.03
CA GLY A 59 15.07 14.03 -3.18
C GLY A 59 14.82 13.19 -4.44
N ASP A 60 15.08 11.89 -4.38
CA ASP A 60 14.88 10.98 -5.52
C ASP A 60 13.40 10.87 -5.86
N GLN A 61 13.12 11.00 -7.14
CA GLN A 61 11.80 10.80 -7.71
C GLN A 61 11.86 9.55 -8.58
N THR A 62 11.04 8.56 -8.24
CA THR A 62 10.84 7.39 -9.08
C THR A 62 9.45 7.52 -9.70
N LEU A 63 9.43 7.67 -11.03
CA LEU A 63 8.22 7.52 -11.81
C LEU A 63 7.87 6.04 -11.85
N VAL A 64 6.74 5.68 -11.24
CA VAL A 64 6.15 4.35 -11.37
C VAL A 64 5.10 4.45 -12.46
N ILE A 65 5.41 3.91 -13.63
CA ILE A 65 4.45 3.66 -14.69
C ILE A 65 3.93 2.24 -14.44
N LEU A 66 2.62 2.11 -14.21
CA LEU A 66 1.94 0.83 -13.98
C LEU A 66 1.40 0.25 -15.30
#